data_AF-K2D639-F1
#
_entry.id   AF-K2D639-F1
#
_cell.length_a   1.000
_cell.length_b   1.000
_cell.length_c   1.000
_cell.angle_alpha   90.00
_cell.angle_beta   90.00
_cell.angle_gamma   90.00
#
_symmetry.space_group_name_H-M   'P 1'
#
loop_
_entity.id
_entity.type
_entity.pdbx_description
1 polymer ?
#
loop_
_entity_poly.entity_id
_entity_poly.type
_entity_poly.pdbx_seq_one_letter_code
_entity_poly.pdbx_strand_id
1 'polypeptide(L)'
;MTNMLIINEKKIYDTLAANETNTAETNTSLRARIHDILDKAHELHGLTLEETSALLAIDDPELQEEIFDTARQVKEESLRW
;
A
#
# COMPACT_ATOMS: atom_id res chain seq x y z
N MET A 1 24.00 -11.30 -20.46
CA MET A 1 22.70 -11.37 -19.75
C MET A 1 22.90 -10.68 -18.41
N THR A 2 22.45 -9.43 -18.28
CA THR A 2 22.57 -8.70 -17.02
C THR A 2 21.76 -9.44 -15.96
N ASN A 3 22.44 -9.83 -14.88
CA ASN A 3 21.79 -10.45 -13.73
C ASN A 3 20.93 -9.36 -13.07
N MET A 4 19.66 -9.29 -13.47
CA MET A 4 18.71 -8.34 -12.90
C MET A 4 18.43 -8.80 -11.48
N LEU A 5 18.98 -8.07 -10.50
CA LEU A 5 18.66 -8.27 -9.09
C LEU A 5 17.14 -8.10 -8.93
N ILE A 6 16.44 -9.22 -8.69
CA ILE A 6 14.99 -9.24 -8.42
C ILE A 6 14.69 -8.46 -7.13
N ILE A 7 15.67 -8.38 -6.22
CA ILE A 7 15.58 -7.62 -4.96
C ILE A 7 16.62 -6.51 -5.01
N ASN A 8 16.17 -5.26 -4.99
CA ASN A 8 17.01 -4.07 -4.91
C ASN A 8 16.88 -3.43 -3.52
N GLU A 9 17.85 -3.71 -2.67
CA GLU A 9 17.89 -3.23 -1.28
C GLU A 9 17.80 -1.70 -1.19
N LYS A 10 18.57 -0.97 -1.99
CA LYS A 10 18.52 0.50 -2.01
C LYS A 10 17.12 1.00 -2.32
N LYS A 11 16.47 0.42 -3.34
CA LYS A 11 15.10 0.81 -3.71
C LYS A 11 14.12 0.55 -2.58
N ILE A 12 14.24 -0.58 -1.87
CA ILE A 12 13.39 -0.90 -0.72
C ILE A 12 13.58 0.17 0.38
N TYR A 13 14.82 0.46 0.77
CA TYR A 13 15.11 1.47 1.78
C TYR A 13 14.60 2.86 1.39
N ASP A 14 14.87 3.29 0.16
CA ASP A 14 14.42 4.60 -0.33
C ASP A 14 12.89 4.71 -0.28
N THR A 15 12.17 3.62 -0.57
CA THR A 15 10.71 3.59 -0.59
C THR A 15 10.11 3.57 0.82
N LEU A 16 10.71 2.84 1.77
CA LEU A 16 10.27 2.84 3.16
C LEU A 16 10.54 4.21 3.83
N ALA A 17 11.75 4.75 3.66
CA ALA A 17 12.14 6.04 4.23
C ALA A 17 11.28 7.20 3.71
N ALA A 18 10.80 7.13 2.46
CA ALA A 18 9.89 8.13 1.90
C ALA A 18 8.53 8.19 2.60
N ASN A 19 8.16 7.18 3.40
CA ASN A 19 6.88 7.10 4.09
C ASN A 19 6.98 7.20 5.63
N GLU A 20 8.17 7.16 6.23
CA GLU A 20 8.36 7.27 7.69
C GLU A 20 7.80 8.56 8.31
N THR A 21 7.67 9.65 7.53
CA THR A 21 7.18 10.94 8.01
C THR A 21 5.67 11.13 7.85
N ASN A 22 4.95 10.12 7.34
CA ASN A 22 3.52 10.23 7.02
C ASN A 22 2.65 9.91 8.23
N THR A 23 2.61 10.80 9.23
CA THR A 23 1.62 10.69 10.31
C THR A 23 0.24 11.13 9.80
N ALA A 24 -0.73 10.23 9.86
CA ALA A 24 -2.08 10.42 9.32
C ALA A 24 -2.99 11.36 10.16
N GLU A 25 -2.48 11.91 11.26
CA GLU A 25 -3.23 12.77 12.18
C GLU A 25 -3.66 14.13 11.58
N THR A 26 -3.13 14.58 10.42
CA THR A 26 -3.61 15.83 9.80
C THR A 26 -3.34 16.01 8.30
N ASN A 27 -2.99 14.95 7.56
CA ASN A 27 -2.65 15.07 6.14
C ASN A 27 -3.79 14.57 5.25
N THR A 28 -4.72 15.46 4.87
CA THR A 28 -5.83 15.15 3.94
C THR A 28 -5.33 14.57 2.60
N SER A 29 -4.15 15.00 2.13
CA SER A 29 -3.54 14.47 0.91
C SER A 29 -3.06 13.02 1.06
N LEU A 30 -2.65 12.62 2.27
CA LEU A 30 -2.26 11.24 2.54
C LEU A 30 -3.48 10.32 2.54
N ARG A 31 -4.57 10.71 3.25
CA ARG A 31 -5.82 9.92 3.28
C ARG A 31 -6.37 9.70 1.89
N ALA A 32 -6.47 10.75 1.07
CA ALA A 32 -6.91 10.63 -0.32
C ALA A 32 -6.06 9.62 -1.11
N ARG A 33 -4.73 9.69 -0.99
CA ARG A 33 -3.83 8.73 -1.63
C ARG A 33 -4.02 7.30 -1.14
N ILE A 34 -4.30 7.08 0.15
CA ILE A 34 -4.57 5.74 0.68
C ILE A 34 -5.88 5.20 0.10
N HIS A 35 -6.95 5.98 0.08
CA HIS A 35 -8.20 5.55 -0.55
C HIS A 35 -8.03 5.24 -2.04
N ASP A 36 -7.26 6.04 -2.80
CA ASP A 36 -6.95 5.74 -4.21
C ASP A 36 -6.25 4.37 -4.36
N ILE A 37 -5.36 4.02 -3.42
CA ILE A 37 -4.67 2.72 -3.42
C ILE A 37 -5.65 1.58 -3.07
N LEU A 38 -6.57 1.80 -2.13
CA LEU A 38 -7.59 0.82 -1.76
C LEU A 38 -8.57 0.58 -2.92
N ASP A 39 -9.01 1.64 -3.60
CA ASP A 39 -9.84 1.55 -4.81
C ASP A 39 -9.15 0.73 -5.90
N LYS A 40 -7.84 0.97 -6.12
CA LYS A 40 -7.04 0.17 -7.05
C LYS A 40 -6.95 -1.31 -6.62
N ALA A 41 -6.90 -1.60 -5.32
CA ALA A 41 -6.82 -2.98 -4.84
C ALA A 41 -8.05 -3.80 -5.24
N HIS A 42 -9.23 -3.17 -5.32
CA HIS A 42 -10.46 -3.80 -5.81
C HIS A 42 -10.44 -4.16 -7.30
N GLU A 43 -9.52 -3.59 -8.09
CA GLU A 43 -9.37 -3.97 -9.49
C GLU A 43 -8.66 -5.33 -9.67
N LEU A 44 -8.08 -5.91 -8.61
CA LEU A 44 -7.42 -7.22 -8.60
C LEU A 44 -6.18 -7.34 -9.52
N HIS A 45 -5.50 -6.23 -9.82
CA HIS A 45 -4.26 -6.20 -10.63
C HIS A 45 -2.96 -6.17 -9.79
N GLY A 46 -3.06 -6.20 -8.47
CA GLY A 46 -1.93 -6.07 -7.54
C GLY A 46 -1.47 -4.63 -7.34
N LEU A 47 -0.57 -4.45 -6.37
CA LEU A 47 -0.02 -3.15 -5.98
C LEU A 47 1.47 -3.06 -6.32
N THR A 48 1.93 -1.84 -6.56
CA THR A 48 3.35 -1.52 -6.75
C THR A 48 4.10 -1.54 -5.41
N LEU A 49 5.43 -1.54 -5.47
CA LEU A 49 6.28 -1.44 -4.28
C LEU A 49 5.99 -0.14 -3.51
N GLU A 50 5.83 0.97 -4.22
CA GLU A 50 5.54 2.30 -3.68
C GLU A 50 4.18 2.33 -3.00
N GLU A 51 3.14 1.78 -3.62
CA GLU A 51 1.79 1.73 -3.02
C GLU A 51 1.79 0.81 -1.79
N THR A 52 2.44 -0.35 -1.87
CA THR A 52 2.57 -1.28 -0.74
C THR A 52 3.29 -0.62 0.44
N SER A 53 4.40 0.09 0.18
CA SER A 53 5.13 0.81 1.22
C SER A 53 4.31 1.92 1.89
N ALA A 54 3.41 2.58 1.13
CA ALA A 54 2.56 3.62 1.66
C ALA A 54 1.52 3.04 2.64
N LEU A 55 0.93 1.89 2.32
CA LEU A 55 0.00 1.19 3.23
C LEU A 55 0.71 0.69 4.49
N LEU A 56 1.94 0.18 4.37
CA LEU A 56 2.73 -0.34 5.49
C LEU A 56 3.16 0.72 6.51
N ALA A 57 3.20 1.98 6.12
CA ALA A 57 3.61 3.10 6.98
C ALA A 57 2.44 3.74 7.75
N ILE A 58 1.23 3.21 7.63
CA ILE A 58 0.04 3.77 8.29
C ILE A 58 -0.07 3.29 9.73
N ASP A 59 -0.01 4.24 10.66
CA ASP A 59 -0.25 4.04 12.11
C ASP A 59 -1.63 4.52 12.58
N ASP A 60 -2.41 5.14 11.70
CA ASP A 60 -3.77 5.59 12.05
C ASP A 60 -4.74 4.41 12.11
N PRO A 61 -5.42 4.19 13.25
CA PRO A 61 -6.21 2.99 13.47
C PRO A 61 -7.44 2.90 12.55
N GLU A 62 -8.03 4.04 12.17
CA GLU A 62 -9.18 4.06 11.24
C GLU A 62 -8.75 3.62 9.84
N LEU A 63 -7.66 4.19 9.31
CA LEU A 63 -7.11 3.77 8.03
C LEU A 63 -6.61 2.31 8.05
N GLN A 64 -6.07 1.83 9.17
CA GLN A 64 -5.69 0.42 9.30
C GLN A 64 -6.92 -0.50 9.21
N GLU A 65 -8.03 -0.14 9.84
CA GLU A 65 -9.29 -0.89 9.74
C GLU A 65 -9.77 -0.97 8.29
N GLU A 66 -9.76 0.16 7.57
CA GLU A 66 -10.11 0.21 6.15
C GLU A 66 -9.21 -0.70 5.30
N ILE A 67 -7.89 -0.69 5.52
CA ILE A 67 -6.94 -1.56 4.82
C ILE A 67 -7.30 -3.04 5.03
N PHE A 68 -7.62 -3.45 6.26
CA PHE A 68 -8.00 -4.83 6.54
C PHE A 68 -9.35 -5.21 5.93
N ASP A 69 -10.31 -4.29 5.91
CA ASP A 69 -11.61 -4.52 5.30
C ASP A 69 -11.51 -4.65 3.78
N THR A 70 -10.73 -3.78 3.10
CA THR A 70 -10.41 -3.92 1.68
C THR A 70 -9.74 -5.26 1.40
N ALA A 71 -8.75 -5.68 2.21
CA ALA A 71 -8.10 -6.97 2.04
C ALA A 71 -9.07 -8.15 2.18
N ARG A 72 -10.07 -8.06 3.07
CA ARG A 72 -11.12 -9.07 3.21
C ARG A 72 -11.99 -9.13 1.96
N GLN A 73 -12.43 -7.98 1.45
CA GLN A 73 -13.25 -7.89 0.24
C GLN A 73 -12.51 -8.44 -1.00
N VAL A 74 -11.26 -8.04 -1.21
CA VAL A 74 -10.39 -8.56 -2.28
C VAL A 74 -10.24 -10.08 -2.19
N LYS A 75 -10.06 -10.63 -0.98
CA LYS A 75 -10.01 -12.08 -0.77
C LYS A 75 -11.33 -12.75 -1.13
N GLU A 76 -12.46 -12.20 -0.71
CA GLU A 76 -13.78 -12.76 -1.01
C GLU A 76 -14.12 -12.71 -2.50
N GLU A 77 -13.77 -11.62 -3.19
CA GLU A 77 -13.98 -11.43 -4.62
C GLU A 77 -13.09 -12.36 -5.46
N SER A 78 -11.81 -12.51 -5.08
CA SER A 78 -10.89 -13.40 -5.79
C SER A 78 -11.25 -14.89 -5.64
N LEU A 79 -11.98 -15.28 -4.59
CA LEU A 79 -12.46 -16.64 -4.37
C LEU A 79 -13.78 -16.97 -5.12
N ARG A 80 -14.39 -16.01 -5.83
CA ARG A 80 -15.61 -16.24 -6.63
C ARG A 80 -15.34 -16.73 -8.06
N TRP A 81 -14.07 -16.94 -8.42
CA TRP A 81 -13.61 -17.41 -9.73
C TRP A 81 -13.00 -18.81 -9.62
#